data_AF-A0A952NEI1-F1
#
_entry.id   AF-A0A952NEI1-F1
#
_cell.length_a   1.000
_cell.length_b   1.000
_cell.length_c   1.000
_cell.angle_alpha   90.00
_cell.angle_beta   90.00
_cell.angle_gamma   90.00
#
_symmetry.space_group_name_H-M   'P 1'
#
loop_
_entity.id
_entity.type
_entity.pdbx_description
1 polymer ?
#
loop_
_entity_poly.entity_id
_entity_poly.type
_entity_poly.pdbx_seq_one_letter_code
_entity_poly.pdbx_strand_id
1 'polypeptide(L)'
;MSDDQPGKNPTPAPTVARPPVETLTFRTEPVSHYSTVLSELAELGRDLLRSEQKNRVLLLAASLGGVLIVNMIFQVRLNDWLGAFYRAIEKKNLHLIGMELLIFLKLVAILLSVVVAQTWLHERMKIKLREWLTTRLLRHWLAPGRAYRLSISSDEAVNPDQRIQEDVRNLAEMSADLGIGLTQSTLLLVSFIGVLWGMSQNVQFSYGPHNFSIPGFMVWVALLYSLAGSLVTAWVGLPLIPLNEERYTQEANFRFSIVRVNESVESVALYSGEHDEHKIIRAGMDRVLNIMRTVSFALARLTWITSGYGWISLVLPVLVALPGYLHGRLDLGGLMVVVGAFNQVQQSLRWFVDNFAKIADWRAALHRVVVFRNAVMTVDEFEEGDERIQLLPHPEGHLSFEGTKVSLIDGDVVIADATAHILPGERVLITGESGTGKSTLFRAVSGLWPWGSGIIRLPPREETMFLPQKPYMPLGTLAEALRYPKKALLKGEEEAMAEALRRVNLPEFASMLNQKERWDKLMSLGQQQRLAFARLLLHRPKWVFLDEATSALDDKNQALVMSLFQEELKGTSVLSIAHRAGLMEFHHRALHLTQTSSGTILRRRRSKPVSSNIWRKFLKKWHFFRAAKTAAKST
;
A
#
# COMPACT_ATOMS: atom_id res chain seq x y z
N MET A 1 80.89 19.40 2.02
CA MET A 1 80.50 19.18 3.42
C MET A 1 80.18 20.54 4.01
N SER A 2 78.89 20.88 4.04
CA SER A 2 78.30 22.06 4.70
C SER A 2 76.77 21.82 4.65
N ASP A 3 76.17 21.54 5.80
CA ASP A 3 75.24 22.43 6.53
C ASP A 3 73.84 22.50 5.91
N ASP A 4 72.82 21.97 6.61
CA ASP A 4 71.71 22.78 7.11
C ASP A 4 70.76 22.00 8.06
N GLN A 5 70.05 22.77 8.89
CA GLN A 5 69.24 22.42 10.07
C GLN A 5 67.97 21.56 9.84
N PRO A 6 67.40 20.94 10.90
CA PRO A 6 66.11 20.22 10.81
C PRO A 6 64.93 21.20 10.83
N GLY A 7 64.28 21.35 9.67
CA GLY A 7 63.06 22.13 9.48
C GLY A 7 61.80 21.49 10.08
N LYS A 8 61.00 22.33 10.74
CA LYS A 8 59.66 22.07 11.30
C LYS A 8 58.72 21.45 10.25
N ASN A 9 58.06 20.34 10.61
CA ASN A 9 56.91 19.83 9.87
C ASN A 9 55.72 20.81 9.97
N PRO A 10 55.00 21.08 8.87
CA PRO A 10 53.80 21.90 8.91
C PRO A 10 52.67 21.18 9.66
N THR A 11 52.09 21.87 10.64
CA THR A 11 50.85 21.49 11.31
C THR A 11 49.75 21.22 10.29
N PRO A 12 49.02 20.09 10.37
CA PRO A 12 47.85 19.89 9.52
C PRO A 12 46.78 20.95 9.86
N ALA A 13 46.20 21.55 8.82
CA ALA A 13 45.08 22.48 8.96
C ALA A 13 43.93 21.80 9.71
N PRO A 14 43.18 22.53 10.57
CA PRO A 14 42.06 21.95 11.30
C PRO A 14 41.06 21.41 10.29
N THR A 15 40.88 20.09 10.30
CA THR A 15 39.83 19.42 9.54
C THR A 15 38.52 19.91 10.13
N VAL A 16 37.81 20.78 9.39
CA VAL A 16 36.42 21.11 9.71
C VAL A 16 35.65 19.80 9.56
N ALA A 17 35.43 19.12 10.68
CA ALA A 17 34.57 17.97 10.75
C ALA A 17 33.20 18.41 10.22
N ARG A 18 32.79 17.88 9.06
CA ARG A 18 31.39 17.94 8.67
C ARG A 18 30.61 17.27 9.80
N PRO A 19 29.54 17.90 10.32
CA PRO A 19 28.70 17.21 11.28
C PRO A 19 28.20 15.91 10.62
N PRO A 20 28.04 14.82 11.39
CA PRO A 20 27.39 13.63 10.86
C PRO A 20 26.05 14.06 10.28
N VAL A 21 25.64 13.43 9.18
CA VAL A 21 24.26 13.52 8.70
C VAL A 21 23.42 12.90 9.81
N GLU A 22 22.99 13.72 10.77
CA GLU A 22 21.91 13.36 11.67
C GLU A 22 20.74 13.01 10.77
N THR A 23 20.39 11.73 10.79
CA THR A 23 19.06 11.30 10.40
C THR A 23 18.15 12.12 11.29
N LEU A 24 17.51 13.14 10.70
CA LEU A 24 16.51 13.98 11.33
C LEU A 24 15.45 13.05 11.90
N THR A 25 15.60 12.71 13.16
CA THR A 25 14.60 12.00 13.94
C THR A 25 13.62 13.09 14.34
N PHE A 26 12.61 13.28 13.49
CA PHE A 26 11.49 14.13 13.83
C PHE A 26 10.89 13.61 15.14
N ARG A 27 10.89 14.46 16.18
CA ARG A 27 9.99 14.28 17.30
C ARG A 27 8.58 14.49 16.77
N THR A 28 7.94 13.42 16.32
CA THR A 28 6.48 13.38 16.32
C THR A 28 6.08 13.38 17.79
N GLU A 29 5.48 14.47 18.27
CA GLU A 29 4.61 14.32 19.43
C GLU A 29 3.52 13.33 19.01
N PRO A 30 3.33 12.19 19.72
CA PRO A 30 2.31 11.26 19.34
C PRO A 30 0.98 11.97 19.51
N VAL A 31 0.26 12.21 18.41
CA VAL A 31 -1.14 12.63 18.46
C VAL A 31 -1.89 11.49 19.15
N SER A 32 -2.03 11.62 20.45
CA SER A 32 -2.59 10.63 21.36
C SER A 32 -4.10 10.64 21.26
N HIS A 33 -4.61 10.11 20.15
CA HIS A 33 -5.93 9.51 20.13
C HIS A 33 -5.73 8.01 20.05
N TYR A 34 -5.65 7.35 21.22
CA TYR A 34 -5.88 5.92 21.31
C TYR A 34 -7.35 5.67 20.91
N SER A 35 -7.59 5.60 19.61
CA SER A 35 -8.87 5.16 19.07
C SER A 35 -9.13 3.76 19.59
N THR A 36 -10.23 3.61 20.31
CA THR A 36 -10.69 2.29 20.72
C THR A 36 -10.94 1.42 19.49
N VAL A 37 -10.78 0.10 19.61
CA VAL A 37 -11.12 -0.85 18.52
C VAL A 37 -12.52 -0.59 17.95
N LEU A 38 -13.46 -0.27 18.86
CA LEU A 38 -14.85 0.01 18.53
C LEU A 38 -15.01 1.28 17.70
N SER A 39 -14.24 2.34 17.97
CA SER A 39 -14.33 3.58 17.17
C SER A 39 -13.76 3.37 15.77
N GLU A 40 -12.63 2.66 15.63
CA GLU A 40 -12.04 2.35 14.32
C GLU A 40 -12.97 1.46 13.47
N LEU A 41 -13.61 0.47 14.09
CA LEU A 41 -14.63 -0.35 13.42
C LEU A 41 -15.88 0.44 13.05
N ALA A 42 -16.33 1.33 13.92
CA ALA A 42 -17.50 2.17 13.64
C ALA A 42 -17.22 3.15 12.49
N GLU A 43 -15.99 3.65 12.35
CA GLU A 43 -15.56 4.47 11.22
C GLU A 43 -15.60 3.69 9.90
N LEU A 44 -14.93 2.52 9.84
CA LEU A 44 -14.93 1.68 8.64
C LEU A 44 -16.32 1.15 8.31
N GLY A 45 -17.11 0.80 9.32
CA GLY A 45 -18.49 0.33 9.16
C GLY A 45 -19.41 1.40 8.58
N ARG A 46 -19.30 2.65 9.07
CA ARG A 46 -20.04 3.80 8.50
C ARG A 46 -19.65 4.05 7.05
N ASP A 47 -18.36 3.95 6.72
CA ASP A 47 -17.86 4.09 5.35
C ASP A 47 -18.37 2.97 4.43
N LEU A 48 -18.44 1.73 4.92
CA LEU A 48 -18.99 0.60 4.19
C LEU A 48 -20.48 0.80 3.90
N LEU A 49 -21.25 1.25 4.89
CA LEU A 49 -22.68 1.51 4.77
C LEU A 49 -23.00 2.69 3.83
N ARG A 50 -22.03 3.56 3.53
CA ARG A 50 -22.15 4.62 2.53
C ARG A 50 -21.62 4.23 1.15
N SER A 51 -21.04 3.03 1.01
CA SER A 51 -20.43 2.58 -0.24
C SER A 51 -21.45 1.97 -1.21
N GLU A 52 -21.13 2.02 -2.51
CA GLU A 52 -21.89 1.33 -3.56
C GLU A 52 -21.95 -0.20 -3.35
N GLN A 53 -21.03 -0.76 -2.58
CA GLN A 53 -20.94 -2.20 -2.32
C GLN A 53 -21.80 -2.66 -1.12
N LYS A 54 -22.40 -1.74 -0.35
CA LYS A 54 -23.20 -2.03 0.86
C LYS A 54 -24.18 -3.19 0.65
N ASN A 55 -25.04 -3.08 -0.36
CA ASN A 55 -26.12 -4.06 -0.56
C ASN A 55 -25.58 -5.46 -0.86
N ARG A 56 -24.46 -5.56 -1.58
CA ARG A 56 -23.82 -6.84 -1.88
C ARG A 56 -23.21 -7.47 -0.64
N VAL A 57 -22.51 -6.67 0.18
CA VAL A 57 -21.90 -7.15 1.43
C VAL A 57 -22.98 -7.57 2.43
N LEU A 58 -24.05 -6.79 2.58
CA LEU A 58 -25.18 -7.15 3.46
C LEU A 58 -25.91 -8.41 2.99
N LEU A 59 -26.14 -8.57 1.68
CA LEU A 59 -26.75 -9.78 1.13
C LEU A 59 -25.88 -11.02 1.36
N LEU A 60 -24.56 -10.90 1.19
CA LEU A 60 -23.62 -11.99 1.47
C LEU A 60 -23.61 -12.33 2.97
N ALA A 61 -23.62 -11.32 3.85
CA ALA A 61 -23.66 -11.52 5.29
C ALA A 61 -24.97 -12.22 5.73
N ALA A 62 -26.12 -11.81 5.18
CA ALA A 62 -27.41 -12.43 5.46
C ALA A 62 -27.48 -13.87 4.94
N SER A 63 -27.08 -14.10 3.69
CA SER A 63 -27.01 -15.46 3.10
C SER A 63 -26.10 -16.37 3.91
N LEU A 64 -24.94 -15.88 4.34
CA LEU A 64 -24.00 -16.64 5.13
C LEU A 64 -24.53 -16.94 6.53
N GLY A 65 -25.19 -15.98 7.19
CA GLY A 65 -25.89 -16.21 8.46
C GLY A 65 -26.95 -17.32 8.33
N GLY A 66 -27.73 -17.30 7.25
CA GLY A 66 -28.70 -18.36 6.95
C GLY A 66 -28.05 -19.74 6.79
N VAL A 67 -26.96 -19.82 6.01
CA VAL A 67 -26.22 -21.08 5.81
C VAL A 67 -25.58 -21.59 7.10
N LEU A 68 -25.04 -20.71 7.95
CA LEU A 68 -24.49 -21.08 9.25
C LEU A 68 -25.56 -21.66 10.19
N ILE A 69 -26.76 -21.08 10.21
CA ILE A 69 -27.89 -21.61 10.99
C ILE A 69 -28.30 -23.00 10.47
N VAL A 70 -28.41 -23.17 9.15
CA VAL A 70 -28.70 -24.48 8.55
C VAL A 70 -27.61 -25.49 8.91
N ASN A 71 -26.33 -25.11 8.81
CA ASN A 71 -25.20 -25.97 9.20
C ASN A 71 -25.34 -26.43 10.66
N MET A 72 -25.55 -25.48 11.58
CA MET A 72 -25.77 -25.74 13.01
C MET A 72 -26.93 -26.73 13.24
N ILE A 73 -28.08 -26.55 12.59
CA ILE A 73 -29.23 -27.46 12.70
C ILE A 73 -28.84 -28.88 12.27
N PHE A 74 -28.18 -29.02 11.13
CA PHE A 74 -27.78 -30.34 10.61
C PHE A 74 -26.67 -30.99 11.45
N GLN A 75 -25.79 -30.22 12.09
CA GLN A 75 -24.81 -30.76 13.04
C GLN A 75 -25.49 -31.32 14.30
N VAL A 76 -26.49 -30.63 14.86
CA VAL A 76 -27.28 -31.16 15.99
C VAL A 76 -28.00 -32.44 15.58
N ARG A 77 -28.63 -32.46 14.39
CA ARG A 77 -29.29 -33.67 13.86
C ARG A 77 -28.33 -34.83 13.61
N LEU A 78 -27.11 -34.55 13.17
CA LEU A 78 -26.07 -35.57 13.01
C LEU A 78 -25.65 -36.17 14.35
N ASN A 79 -25.60 -35.35 15.41
CA ASN A 79 -25.33 -35.82 16.78
C ASN A 79 -26.47 -36.72 17.31
N ASP A 80 -27.73 -36.33 17.07
CA ASP A 80 -28.89 -37.17 17.42
C ASP A 80 -28.89 -38.51 16.67
N TRP A 81 -28.54 -38.47 15.38
CA TRP A 81 -28.38 -39.66 14.54
C TRP A 81 -27.30 -40.60 15.09
N LEU A 82 -26.17 -40.07 15.56
CA LEU A 82 -25.11 -40.87 16.19
C LEU A 82 -25.68 -41.69 17.35
N GLY A 83 -26.51 -41.07 18.20
CA GLY A 83 -27.19 -41.77 19.28
C GLY A 83 -28.16 -42.85 18.80
N ALA A 84 -28.93 -42.59 17.74
CA ALA A 84 -29.86 -43.58 17.17
C ALA A 84 -29.12 -44.80 16.60
N PHE A 85 -28.01 -44.56 15.90
CA PHE A 85 -27.16 -45.60 15.32
C PHE A 85 -26.56 -46.52 16.38
N TYR A 86 -25.97 -45.96 17.44
CA TYR A 86 -25.39 -46.78 18.52
C TYR A 86 -26.44 -47.52 19.34
N ARG A 87 -27.65 -46.96 19.52
CA ARG A 87 -28.80 -47.70 20.07
C ARG A 87 -29.20 -48.89 19.22
N ALA A 88 -29.16 -48.78 17.89
CA ALA A 88 -29.45 -49.89 16.99
C ALA A 88 -28.38 -51.00 17.08
N ILE A 89 -27.10 -50.62 17.26
CA ILE A 89 -25.98 -51.55 17.51
C ILE A 89 -26.15 -52.27 18.85
N GLU A 90 -26.45 -51.54 19.91
CA GLU A 90 -26.68 -52.09 21.25
C GLU A 90 -27.82 -53.13 21.22
N LYS A 91 -28.90 -52.84 20.49
CA LYS A 91 -30.03 -53.76 20.26
C LYS A 91 -29.75 -54.86 19.24
N LYS A 92 -28.56 -54.88 18.61
CA LYS A 92 -28.14 -55.84 17.57
C LYS A 92 -29.16 -55.98 16.41
N ASN A 93 -29.84 -54.89 16.05
CA ASN A 93 -30.90 -54.90 15.05
C ASN A 93 -30.37 -54.48 13.67
N LEU A 94 -30.07 -55.46 12.80
CA LEU A 94 -29.52 -55.23 11.47
C LEU A 94 -30.42 -54.35 10.57
N HIS A 95 -31.74 -54.50 10.67
CA HIS A 95 -32.67 -53.70 9.88
C HIS A 95 -32.61 -52.21 10.27
N LEU A 96 -32.62 -51.92 11.57
CA LEU A 96 -32.47 -50.55 12.07
C LEU A 96 -31.10 -49.96 11.71
N ILE A 97 -30.03 -50.74 11.84
CA ILE A 97 -28.68 -50.31 11.42
C ILE A 97 -28.68 -49.92 9.92
N GLY A 98 -29.29 -50.73 9.05
CA GLY A 98 -29.43 -50.43 7.63
C GLY A 98 -30.23 -49.15 7.34
N MET A 99 -31.34 -48.93 8.06
CA MET A 99 -32.12 -47.69 7.96
C MET A 99 -31.33 -46.46 8.40
N GLU A 100 -30.64 -46.54 9.54
CA GLU A 100 -29.81 -45.44 10.04
C GLU A 100 -28.67 -45.11 9.08
N LEU A 101 -28.09 -46.10 8.40
CA LEU A 101 -27.07 -45.86 7.37
C LEU A 101 -27.63 -45.07 6.16
N LEU A 102 -28.87 -45.35 5.75
CA LEU A 102 -29.52 -44.57 4.68
C LEU A 102 -29.83 -43.12 5.13
N ILE A 103 -30.22 -42.93 6.39
CA ILE A 103 -30.44 -41.60 6.96
C ILE A 103 -29.12 -40.82 7.02
N PHE A 104 -28.03 -41.48 7.42
CA PHE A 104 -26.68 -40.91 7.42
C PHE A 104 -26.28 -40.37 6.04
N LEU A 105 -26.43 -41.18 5.00
CA LEU A 105 -26.08 -40.77 3.64
C LEU A 105 -26.86 -39.52 3.20
N LYS A 106 -28.15 -39.41 3.56
CA LYS A 106 -28.97 -38.23 3.29
C LYS A 106 -28.49 -37.01 4.07
N LEU A 107 -28.22 -37.16 5.37
CA LEU A 107 -27.73 -36.08 6.22
C LEU A 107 -26.38 -35.55 5.74
N VAL A 108 -25.44 -36.43 5.42
CA VAL A 108 -24.11 -36.07 4.93
C VAL A 108 -24.20 -35.38 3.56
N ALA A 109 -25.06 -35.84 2.65
CA ALA A 109 -25.24 -35.18 1.35
C ALA A 109 -25.74 -33.73 1.50
N ILE A 110 -26.69 -33.49 2.41
CA ILE A 110 -27.19 -32.14 2.69
C ILE A 110 -26.12 -31.30 3.38
N LEU A 111 -25.48 -31.83 4.43
CA LEU A 111 -24.44 -31.12 5.17
C LEU A 111 -23.25 -30.76 4.26
N LEU A 112 -22.84 -31.66 3.37
CA LEU A 112 -21.82 -31.38 2.37
C LEU A 112 -22.22 -30.21 1.46
N SER A 113 -23.46 -30.20 0.97
CA SER A 113 -23.97 -29.11 0.13
C SER A 113 -23.95 -27.77 0.87
N VAL A 114 -24.34 -27.77 2.15
CA VAL A 114 -24.31 -26.60 3.04
C VAL A 114 -22.88 -26.12 3.28
N VAL A 115 -21.93 -27.02 3.55
CA VAL A 115 -20.52 -26.69 3.76
C VAL A 115 -19.88 -26.12 2.50
N VAL A 116 -20.19 -26.66 1.32
CA VAL A 116 -19.72 -26.11 0.05
C VAL A 116 -20.28 -24.70 -0.19
N ALA A 117 -21.59 -24.51 0.03
CA ALA A 117 -22.20 -23.18 -0.06
C ALA A 117 -21.60 -22.18 0.94
N GLN A 118 -21.37 -22.61 2.17
CA GLN A 118 -20.70 -21.83 3.22
C GLN A 118 -19.30 -21.40 2.78
N THR A 119 -18.51 -22.35 2.27
CA THR A 119 -17.12 -22.10 1.82
C THR A 119 -17.10 -21.09 0.67
N TRP A 120 -18.02 -21.23 -0.29
CA TRP A 120 -18.13 -20.30 -1.41
C TRP A 120 -18.54 -18.89 -0.94
N LEU A 121 -19.56 -18.77 -0.08
CA LEU A 121 -20.00 -17.48 0.47
C LEU A 121 -18.90 -16.82 1.30
N HIS A 122 -18.14 -17.61 2.06
CA HIS A 122 -17.00 -17.16 2.83
C HIS A 122 -15.94 -16.50 1.93
N GLU A 123 -15.49 -17.17 0.86
CA GLU A 123 -14.51 -16.61 -0.07
C GLU A 123 -15.04 -15.38 -0.82
N ARG A 124 -16.34 -15.35 -1.16
CA ARG A 124 -16.98 -14.17 -1.76
C ARG A 124 -16.99 -12.96 -0.83
N MET A 125 -17.16 -13.16 0.47
CA MET A 125 -17.08 -12.09 1.47
C MET A 125 -15.68 -11.46 1.49
N LYS A 126 -14.62 -12.29 1.52
CA LYS A 126 -13.21 -11.83 1.50
C LYS A 126 -12.93 -10.94 0.29
N ILE A 127 -13.33 -11.39 -0.90
CA ILE A 127 -13.15 -10.65 -2.15
C ILE A 127 -13.85 -9.30 -2.09
N LYS A 128 -15.10 -9.25 -1.62
CA LYS A 128 -15.88 -8.01 -1.61
C LYS A 128 -15.36 -7.00 -0.58
N LEU A 129 -14.98 -7.45 0.61
CA LEU A 129 -14.35 -6.56 1.59
C LEU A 129 -13.04 -5.97 1.07
N ARG A 130 -12.19 -6.78 0.43
CA ARG A 130 -10.93 -6.32 -0.17
C ARG A 130 -11.17 -5.35 -1.32
N GLU A 131 -12.09 -5.68 -2.25
CA GLU A 131 -12.44 -4.81 -3.37
C GLU A 131 -12.91 -3.44 -2.90
N TRP A 132 -13.81 -3.39 -1.91
CA TRP A 132 -14.30 -2.15 -1.31
C TRP A 132 -13.15 -1.31 -0.73
N LEU A 133 -12.36 -1.89 0.17
CA LEU A 133 -11.38 -1.14 0.94
C LEU A 133 -10.19 -0.69 0.07
N THR A 134 -9.67 -1.56 -0.79
CA THR A 134 -8.59 -1.21 -1.74
C THR A 134 -9.04 -0.11 -2.70
N THR A 135 -10.22 -0.24 -3.32
CA THR A 135 -10.71 0.78 -4.28
C THR A 135 -10.93 2.12 -3.60
N ARG A 136 -11.44 2.11 -2.37
CA ARG A 136 -11.68 3.32 -1.58
C ARG A 136 -10.35 4.00 -1.23
N LEU A 137 -9.38 3.27 -0.69
CA LEU A 137 -8.09 3.85 -0.31
C LEU A 137 -7.29 4.36 -1.51
N LEU A 138 -7.26 3.59 -2.63
CA LEU A 138 -6.64 4.05 -3.87
C LEU A 138 -7.24 5.36 -4.37
N ARG A 139 -8.56 5.50 -4.31
CA ARG A 139 -9.25 6.74 -4.74
C ARG A 139 -8.85 7.94 -3.89
N HIS A 140 -8.73 7.79 -2.57
CA HIS A 140 -8.31 8.91 -1.71
C HIS A 140 -6.82 9.20 -1.84
N TRP A 141 -5.98 8.17 -1.88
CA TRP A 141 -4.53 8.35 -1.98
C TRP A 141 -4.11 9.00 -3.31
N LEU A 142 -4.73 8.59 -4.42
CA LEU A 142 -4.49 9.16 -5.76
C LEU A 142 -5.35 10.38 -6.08
N ALA A 143 -6.07 10.95 -5.09
CA ALA A 143 -6.68 12.26 -5.28
C ALA A 143 -5.58 13.32 -5.55
N PRO A 144 -5.88 14.39 -6.31
CA PRO A 144 -4.87 15.31 -6.81
C PRO A 144 -3.88 15.80 -5.75
N GLY A 145 -2.60 15.49 -5.95
CA GLY A 145 -1.50 15.93 -5.10
C GLY A 145 -1.41 15.30 -3.70
N ARG A 146 -2.33 14.41 -3.29
CA ARG A 146 -2.31 13.81 -1.94
C ARG A 146 -1.16 12.83 -1.74
N ALA A 147 -0.95 11.92 -2.68
CA ALA A 147 0.15 10.95 -2.60
C ALA A 147 1.52 11.62 -2.41
N TYR A 148 1.75 12.75 -3.10
CA TYR A 148 2.98 13.53 -2.93
C TYR A 148 3.05 14.21 -1.56
N ARG A 149 1.99 14.91 -1.14
CA ARG A 149 1.98 15.62 0.14
C ARG A 149 2.14 14.66 1.32
N LEU A 150 1.50 13.50 1.26
CA LEU A 150 1.64 12.46 2.27
C LEU A 150 3.08 11.94 2.37
N SER A 151 3.79 11.83 1.23
CA SER A 151 5.18 11.36 1.21
C SER A 151 6.18 12.32 1.85
N ILE A 152 5.78 13.58 2.08
CA ILE A 152 6.64 14.61 2.68
C ILE A 152 6.16 15.05 4.07
N SER A 153 4.90 14.79 4.44
CA SER A 153 4.30 15.29 5.68
C SER A 153 4.24 14.30 6.84
N SER A 154 4.37 12.99 6.60
CA SER A 154 4.18 11.99 7.66
C SER A 154 5.10 10.78 7.53
N ASP A 155 5.95 10.56 8.55
CA ASP A 155 6.73 9.34 8.72
C ASP A 155 5.85 8.12 9.04
N GLU A 156 4.65 8.33 9.60
CA GLU A 156 3.71 7.25 9.94
C GLU A 156 2.99 6.65 8.72
N ALA A 157 2.98 7.36 7.58
CA ALA A 157 2.40 6.89 6.31
C ALA A 157 3.44 6.30 5.33
N VAL A 158 4.62 5.96 5.83
CA VAL A 158 5.68 5.30 5.09
C VAL A 158 5.16 3.94 4.59
N ASN A 159 5.28 3.71 3.28
CA ASN A 159 4.88 2.50 2.53
C ASN A 159 3.37 2.36 2.20
N PRO A 160 2.78 3.29 1.42
CA PRO A 160 1.38 3.19 0.97
C PRO A 160 1.11 1.90 0.17
N ASP A 161 2.11 1.35 -0.51
CA ASP A 161 2.06 0.07 -1.21
C ASP A 161 1.77 -1.08 -0.24
N GLN A 162 2.53 -1.17 0.88
CA GLN A 162 2.30 -2.17 1.91
C GLN A 162 0.94 -1.97 2.59
N ARG A 163 0.56 -0.73 2.90
CA ARG A 163 -0.74 -0.42 3.54
C ARG A 163 -1.92 -0.83 2.65
N ILE A 164 -1.89 -0.46 1.37
CA ILE A 164 -3.00 -0.69 0.44
C ILE A 164 -3.06 -2.13 -0.06
N GLN A 165 -1.91 -2.80 -0.24
CA GLN A 165 -1.87 -4.16 -0.75
C GLN A 165 -2.00 -5.20 0.36
N GLU A 166 -1.10 -5.17 1.34
CA GLU A 166 -0.89 -6.25 2.30
C GLU A 166 -1.76 -6.08 3.54
N ASP A 167 -1.74 -4.91 4.17
CA ASP A 167 -2.53 -4.67 5.37
C ASP A 167 -4.05 -4.71 5.08
N VAL A 168 -4.49 -4.15 3.96
CA VAL A 168 -5.91 -4.25 3.52
C VAL A 168 -6.30 -5.69 3.22
N ARG A 169 -5.42 -6.49 2.60
CA ARG A 169 -5.67 -7.91 2.34
C ARG A 169 -5.86 -8.67 3.66
N ASN A 170 -4.88 -8.52 4.57
CA ASN A 170 -4.91 -9.16 5.88
C ASN A 170 -6.16 -8.73 6.67
N LEU A 171 -6.47 -7.44 6.70
CA LEU A 171 -7.66 -6.92 7.37
C LEU A 171 -8.94 -7.51 6.80
N ALA A 172 -9.12 -7.54 5.48
CA ALA A 172 -10.32 -8.06 4.83
C ALA A 172 -10.49 -9.57 5.04
N GLU A 173 -9.42 -10.35 4.82
CA GLU A 173 -9.44 -11.81 4.96
C GLU A 173 -9.65 -12.23 6.41
N MET A 174 -8.89 -11.64 7.36
CA MET A 174 -9.02 -11.94 8.78
C MET A 174 -10.37 -11.48 9.33
N SER A 175 -10.91 -10.32 8.92
CA SER A 175 -12.24 -9.87 9.37
C SER A 175 -13.34 -10.84 8.97
N ALA A 176 -13.29 -11.36 7.74
CA ALA A 176 -14.24 -12.38 7.28
C ALA A 176 -14.07 -13.68 8.08
N ASP A 177 -12.86 -14.22 8.14
CA ASP A 177 -12.58 -15.49 8.84
C ASP A 177 -12.99 -15.41 10.33
N LEU A 178 -12.61 -14.32 11.01
CA LEU A 178 -12.91 -14.12 12.44
C LEU A 178 -14.40 -13.90 12.67
N GLY A 179 -15.07 -13.06 11.89
CA GLY A 179 -16.50 -12.79 12.04
C GLY A 179 -17.36 -14.04 11.79
N ILE A 180 -17.01 -14.82 10.77
CA ILE A 180 -17.71 -16.05 10.40
C ILE A 180 -17.45 -17.15 11.44
N GLY A 181 -16.18 -17.33 11.82
CA GLY A 181 -15.78 -18.30 12.82
C GLY A 181 -16.42 -18.02 14.19
N LEU A 182 -16.45 -16.76 14.62
CA LEU A 182 -17.07 -16.36 15.88
C LEU A 182 -18.57 -16.65 15.87
N THR A 183 -19.25 -16.30 14.78
CA THR A 183 -20.69 -16.53 14.62
C THR A 183 -21.00 -18.03 14.65
N GLN A 184 -20.25 -18.83 13.89
CA GLN A 184 -20.41 -20.28 13.85
C GLN A 184 -20.18 -20.93 15.23
N SER A 185 -19.06 -20.59 15.88
CA SER A 185 -18.72 -21.12 17.21
C SER A 185 -19.76 -20.72 18.26
N THR A 186 -20.30 -19.51 18.20
CA THR A 186 -21.36 -19.06 19.12
C THR A 186 -22.66 -19.85 18.91
N LEU A 187 -23.08 -20.04 17.65
CA LEU A 187 -24.28 -20.80 17.31
C LEU A 187 -24.19 -22.27 17.76
N LEU A 188 -23.04 -22.90 17.51
CA LEU A 188 -22.77 -24.28 17.95
C LEU A 188 -22.67 -24.39 19.46
N LEU A 189 -21.99 -23.46 20.13
CA LEU A 189 -21.88 -23.45 21.59
C LEU A 189 -23.27 -23.40 22.24
N VAL A 190 -24.12 -22.47 21.84
CA VAL A 190 -25.48 -22.33 22.40
C VAL A 190 -26.32 -23.59 22.16
N SER A 191 -26.26 -24.15 20.94
CA SER A 191 -27.04 -25.34 20.59
C SER A 191 -26.61 -26.58 21.38
N PHE A 192 -25.31 -26.82 21.48
CA PHE A 192 -24.80 -28.02 22.13
C PHE A 192 -24.75 -27.92 23.66
N ILE A 193 -24.70 -26.71 24.23
CA ILE A 193 -25.03 -26.51 25.65
C ILE A 193 -26.46 -26.97 25.92
N GLY A 194 -27.42 -26.63 25.05
CA GLY A 194 -28.80 -27.10 25.17
C GLY A 194 -28.92 -28.63 25.17
N VAL A 195 -28.22 -29.30 24.23
CA VAL A 195 -28.18 -30.77 24.14
C VAL A 195 -27.59 -31.39 25.42
N LEU A 196 -26.43 -30.91 25.87
CA LEU A 196 -25.78 -31.40 27.10
C LEU A 196 -26.62 -31.14 28.34
N TRP A 197 -27.29 -30.00 28.44
CA TRP A 197 -28.14 -29.67 29.57
C TRP A 197 -29.30 -30.66 29.70
N GLY A 198 -29.96 -30.97 28.57
CA GLY A 198 -31.02 -31.97 28.52
C GLY A 198 -30.53 -33.37 28.92
N MET A 199 -29.38 -33.79 28.40
CA MET A 199 -28.81 -35.11 28.72
C MET A 199 -28.26 -35.20 30.15
N SER A 200 -27.81 -34.09 30.73
CA SER A 200 -27.22 -34.06 32.08
C SER A 200 -28.22 -34.41 33.19
N GLN A 201 -29.53 -34.29 32.95
CA GLN A 201 -30.56 -34.69 33.92
C GLN A 201 -30.56 -36.20 34.20
N ASN A 202 -30.02 -37.00 33.28
CA ASN A 202 -29.95 -38.46 33.38
C ASN A 202 -28.79 -38.94 34.27
N VAL A 203 -27.89 -38.04 34.69
CA VAL A 203 -26.80 -38.34 35.62
C VAL A 203 -27.16 -37.87 37.02
N GLN A 204 -27.28 -38.81 37.95
CA GLN A 204 -27.46 -38.54 39.38
C GLN A 204 -26.29 -39.13 40.16
N PHE A 205 -25.91 -38.44 41.22
CA PHE A 205 -24.90 -38.89 42.17
C PHE A 205 -25.61 -39.46 43.39
N SER A 206 -25.17 -40.64 43.81
CA SER A 206 -25.66 -41.28 45.04
C SER A 206 -24.63 -41.04 46.14
N TYR A 207 -25.04 -40.34 47.20
CA TYR A 207 -24.28 -40.25 48.44
C TYR A 207 -25.14 -40.81 49.58
N GLY A 208 -24.84 -42.04 50.01
CA GLY A 208 -25.70 -42.77 50.93
C GLY A 208 -27.07 -43.09 50.31
N PRO A 209 -28.19 -42.92 51.03
CA PRO A 209 -29.55 -43.19 50.51
C PRO A 209 -30.13 -42.06 49.64
N HIS A 210 -29.44 -40.93 49.49
CA HIS A 210 -29.95 -39.78 48.75
C HIS A 210 -29.32 -39.69 47.36
N ASN A 211 -30.17 -39.62 46.34
CA ASN A 211 -29.77 -39.29 44.98
C ASN A 211 -29.98 -37.80 44.75
N PHE A 212 -28.93 -37.10 44.32
CA PHE A 212 -29.04 -35.72 43.88
C PHE A 212 -28.52 -35.56 42.45
N SER A 213 -29.21 -34.73 41.66
CA SER A 213 -28.74 -34.29 40.35
C SER A 213 -28.21 -32.86 40.46
N ILE A 214 -27.08 -32.59 39.81
CA ILE A 214 -26.58 -31.23 39.63
C ILE A 214 -27.09 -30.77 38.25
N PRO A 215 -27.97 -29.76 38.17
CA PRO A 215 -28.45 -29.24 36.90
C PRO A 215 -27.28 -28.80 36.01
N GLY A 216 -27.21 -29.36 34.80
CA GLY A 216 -26.15 -29.03 33.85
C GLY A 216 -24.75 -29.46 34.25
N PHE A 217 -24.58 -30.45 35.14
CA PHE A 217 -23.26 -30.99 35.55
C PHE A 217 -22.29 -31.17 34.39
N MET A 218 -22.73 -31.84 33.31
CA MET A 218 -21.89 -32.11 32.14
C MET A 218 -21.44 -30.82 31.45
N VAL A 219 -22.30 -29.80 31.42
CA VAL A 219 -21.98 -28.49 30.86
C VAL A 219 -20.88 -27.84 31.69
N TRP A 220 -21.02 -27.81 33.02
CA TRP A 220 -20.01 -27.22 33.90
C TRP A 220 -18.64 -27.89 33.77
N VAL A 221 -18.60 -29.22 33.65
CA VAL A 221 -17.35 -29.95 33.42
C VAL A 221 -16.76 -29.60 32.05
N ALA A 222 -17.57 -29.55 31.00
CA ALA A 222 -17.11 -29.16 29.66
C ALA A 222 -16.55 -27.73 29.63
N LEU A 223 -17.24 -26.78 30.29
CA LEU A 223 -16.81 -25.39 30.40
C LEU A 223 -15.48 -25.28 31.16
N LEU A 224 -15.37 -25.93 32.32
CA LEU A 224 -14.18 -25.85 33.17
C LEU A 224 -12.96 -26.51 32.50
N TYR A 225 -13.16 -27.68 31.88
CA TYR A 225 -12.11 -28.37 31.14
C TYR A 225 -11.65 -27.55 29.94
N SER A 226 -12.61 -27.01 29.17
CA SER A 226 -12.29 -26.20 28.00
C SER A 226 -11.59 -24.90 28.37
N LEU A 227 -12.01 -24.23 29.45
CA LEU A 227 -11.35 -23.02 29.96
C LEU A 227 -9.93 -23.32 30.43
N ALA A 228 -9.72 -24.40 31.20
CA ALA A 228 -8.39 -24.79 31.66
C ALA A 228 -7.44 -25.07 30.50
N GLY A 229 -7.85 -25.90 29.54
CA GLY A 229 -7.05 -26.19 28.34
C GLY A 229 -6.76 -24.96 27.49
N SER A 230 -7.77 -24.09 27.35
CA SER A 230 -7.68 -22.81 26.66
C SER A 230 -6.64 -21.88 27.31
N LEU A 231 -6.67 -21.71 28.63
CA LEU A 231 -5.72 -20.85 29.36
C LEU A 231 -4.28 -21.37 29.27
N VAL A 232 -4.06 -22.68 29.42
CA VAL A 232 -2.73 -23.28 29.31
C VAL A 232 -2.19 -23.15 27.88
N THR A 233 -3.05 -23.39 26.88
CA THR A 233 -2.68 -23.23 25.46
C THR A 233 -2.36 -21.78 25.14
N ALA A 234 -3.16 -20.82 25.61
CA ALA A 234 -2.89 -19.40 25.43
C ALA A 234 -1.57 -18.99 26.09
N TRP A 235 -1.32 -19.40 27.33
CA TRP A 235 -0.09 -19.08 28.04
C TRP A 235 1.18 -19.55 27.31
N VAL A 236 1.16 -20.76 26.75
CA VAL A 236 2.29 -21.31 25.98
C VAL A 236 2.35 -20.75 24.54
N GLY A 237 1.20 -20.37 23.98
CA GLY A 237 1.05 -19.86 22.62
C GLY A 237 1.38 -18.37 22.45
N LEU A 238 1.14 -17.54 23.46
CA LEU A 238 1.34 -16.09 23.42
C LEU A 238 2.74 -15.66 22.93
N PRO A 239 3.85 -16.28 23.37
CA PRO A 239 5.19 -15.93 22.88
C PRO A 239 5.42 -16.19 21.38
N LEU A 240 4.59 -17.00 20.70
CA LEU A 240 4.77 -17.26 19.25
C LEU A 240 4.41 -16.04 18.39
N ILE A 241 3.56 -15.14 18.89
CA ILE A 241 3.12 -13.94 18.15
C ILE A 241 4.32 -13.04 17.81
N PRO A 242 5.07 -12.49 18.79
CA PRO A 242 6.22 -11.64 18.49
C PRO A 242 7.33 -12.38 17.73
N LEU A 243 7.47 -13.70 17.92
CA LEU A 243 8.45 -14.50 17.16
C LEU A 243 8.08 -14.62 15.67
N ASN A 244 6.80 -14.76 15.34
CA ASN A 244 6.33 -14.78 13.96
C ASN A 244 6.40 -13.40 13.32
N GLU A 245 6.07 -12.34 14.04
CA GLU A 245 6.25 -10.95 13.58
C GLU A 245 7.72 -10.65 13.23
N GLU A 246 8.64 -11.05 14.12
CA GLU A 246 10.08 -10.92 13.88
C GLU A 246 10.52 -11.76 12.65
N ARG A 247 9.99 -12.98 12.49
CA ARG A 247 10.25 -13.81 11.31
C ARG A 247 9.86 -13.11 10.01
N TYR A 248 8.64 -12.57 9.95
CA TYR A 248 8.17 -11.85 8.75
C TYR A 248 9.00 -10.60 8.46
N THR A 249 9.42 -9.89 9.51
CA THR A 249 10.28 -8.71 9.38
C THR A 249 11.65 -9.09 8.81
N GLN A 250 12.28 -10.16 9.31
CA GLN A 250 13.56 -10.64 8.79
C GLN A 250 13.44 -11.17 7.34
N GLU A 251 12.36 -11.86 6.99
CA GLU A 251 12.09 -12.30 5.61
C GLU A 251 11.91 -11.11 4.66
N ALA A 252 11.17 -10.08 5.07
CA ALA A 252 10.97 -8.86 4.29
C ALA A 252 12.30 -8.12 4.07
N ASN A 253 13.11 -7.96 5.12
CA ASN A 253 14.43 -7.34 5.05
C ASN A 253 15.38 -8.13 4.13
N PHE A 254 15.35 -9.46 4.19
CA PHE A 254 16.12 -10.33 3.30
C PHE A 254 15.68 -10.14 1.84
N ARG A 255 14.38 -10.19 1.56
CA ARG A 255 13.84 -9.93 0.20
C ARG A 255 14.23 -8.54 -0.31
N PHE A 256 14.11 -7.51 0.53
CA PHE A 256 14.48 -6.14 0.19
C PHE A 256 15.96 -6.04 -0.21
N SER A 257 16.86 -6.72 0.53
CA SER A 257 18.29 -6.72 0.20
C SER A 257 18.57 -7.25 -1.22
N ILE A 258 17.84 -8.29 -1.64
CA ILE A 258 17.94 -8.86 -3.00
C ILE A 258 17.39 -7.90 -4.04
N VAL A 259 16.20 -7.32 -3.80
CA VAL A 259 15.56 -6.37 -4.72
C VAL A 259 16.45 -5.15 -4.95
N ARG A 260 17.03 -4.58 -3.88
CA ARG A 260 17.94 -3.43 -3.96
C ARG A 260 19.13 -3.69 -4.87
N VAL A 261 19.77 -4.86 -4.71
CA VAL A 261 20.91 -5.27 -5.55
C VAL A 261 20.45 -5.47 -7.00
N ASN A 262 19.31 -6.12 -7.22
CA ASN A 262 18.76 -6.32 -8.56
C ASN A 262 18.43 -4.99 -9.28
N GLU A 263 17.91 -3.99 -8.56
CA GLU A 263 17.61 -2.66 -9.13
C GLU A 263 18.86 -1.85 -9.49
N SER A 264 19.99 -2.17 -8.85
CA SER A 264 21.27 -1.46 -8.95
C SER A 264 22.41 -2.34 -9.48
N VAL A 265 22.08 -3.45 -10.17
CA VAL A 265 23.04 -4.49 -10.53
C VAL A 265 24.18 -3.96 -11.40
N GLU A 266 23.89 -3.02 -12.29
CA GLU A 266 24.89 -2.34 -13.12
C GLU A 266 25.91 -1.59 -12.27
N SER A 267 25.44 -0.80 -11.29
CA SER A 267 26.33 -0.08 -10.38
C SER A 267 27.16 -1.02 -9.52
N VAL A 268 26.55 -2.10 -8.99
CA VAL A 268 27.26 -3.12 -8.21
C VAL A 268 28.37 -3.75 -9.05
N ALA A 269 28.08 -4.13 -10.30
CA ALA A 269 29.05 -4.74 -11.21
C ALA A 269 30.17 -3.76 -11.62
N LEU A 270 29.82 -2.48 -11.86
CA LEU A 270 30.81 -1.43 -12.16
C LEU A 270 31.79 -1.20 -11.02
N TYR A 271 31.34 -1.31 -9.77
CA TYR A 271 32.20 -1.26 -8.58
C TYR A 271 32.87 -2.61 -8.25
N SER A 272 32.53 -3.69 -8.95
CA SER A 272 32.94 -5.07 -8.62
C SER A 272 32.61 -5.44 -7.16
N GLY A 273 31.45 -4.98 -6.67
CA GLY A 273 31.01 -5.10 -5.29
C GLY A 273 30.24 -6.39 -4.96
N GLU A 274 30.18 -7.36 -5.88
CA GLU A 274 29.33 -8.55 -5.75
C GLU A 274 29.65 -9.39 -4.51
N HIS A 275 30.93 -9.47 -4.12
CA HIS A 275 31.36 -10.22 -2.94
C HIS A 275 30.85 -9.58 -1.64
N ASP A 276 30.84 -8.24 -1.57
CA ASP A 276 30.37 -7.52 -0.39
C ASP A 276 28.84 -7.57 -0.30
N GLU A 277 28.13 -7.41 -1.41
CA GLU A 277 26.68 -7.61 -1.45
C GLU A 277 26.29 -9.05 -1.09
N HIS A 278 27.05 -10.07 -1.54
CA HIS A 278 26.82 -11.46 -1.14
C HIS A 278 26.93 -11.64 0.39
N LYS A 279 27.91 -11.03 1.06
CA LYS A 279 28.02 -11.09 2.53
C LYS A 279 26.81 -10.46 3.22
N ILE A 280 26.37 -9.30 2.75
CA ILE A 280 25.20 -8.59 3.31
C ILE A 280 23.93 -9.45 3.17
N ILE A 281 23.69 -9.99 1.97
CA ILE A 281 22.54 -10.86 1.69
C ILE A 281 22.61 -12.13 2.55
N ARG A 282 23.78 -12.76 2.66
CA ARG A 282 23.97 -13.97 3.47
C ARG A 282 23.72 -13.72 4.96
N ALA A 283 24.18 -12.61 5.51
CA ALA A 283 23.88 -12.22 6.89
C ALA A 283 22.36 -12.02 7.12
N GLY A 284 21.63 -11.53 6.11
CA GLY A 284 20.18 -11.48 6.12
C GLY A 284 19.53 -12.86 6.21
N MET A 285 19.99 -13.83 5.41
CA MET A 285 19.53 -15.21 5.45
C MET A 285 19.80 -15.85 6.82
N ASP A 286 20.99 -15.65 7.41
CA ASP A 286 21.34 -16.23 8.70
C ASP A 286 20.40 -15.74 9.83
N ARG A 287 19.96 -14.47 9.79
CA ARG A 287 18.94 -13.94 10.72
C ARG A 287 17.60 -14.64 10.55
N VAL A 288 17.15 -14.86 9.31
CA VAL A 288 15.92 -15.62 9.01
C VAL A 288 16.02 -17.05 9.54
N LEU A 289 17.14 -17.74 9.30
CA LEU A 289 17.33 -19.11 9.78
C LEU A 289 17.33 -19.21 11.31
N ASN A 290 17.92 -18.25 12.00
CA ASN A 290 17.94 -18.23 13.47
C ASN A 290 16.55 -18.05 14.08
N ILE A 291 15.75 -17.11 13.57
CA ILE A 291 14.38 -16.94 14.08
C ILE A 291 13.48 -18.15 13.73
N MET A 292 13.66 -18.76 12.55
CA MET A 292 12.94 -19.98 12.19
C MET A 292 13.23 -21.15 13.14
N ARG A 293 14.48 -21.31 13.62
CA ARG A 293 14.82 -22.32 14.64
C ARG A 293 14.09 -22.05 15.95
N THR A 294 14.07 -20.80 16.42
CA THR A 294 13.37 -20.40 17.64
C THR A 294 11.86 -20.66 17.53
N VAL A 295 11.25 -20.31 16.40
CA VAL A 295 9.83 -20.59 16.10
C VAL A 295 9.56 -22.10 16.11
N SER A 296 10.45 -22.92 15.53
CA SER A 296 10.31 -24.38 15.52
C SER A 296 10.23 -24.97 16.94
N PHE A 297 11.13 -24.56 17.84
CA PHE A 297 11.08 -25.01 19.24
C PHE A 297 9.85 -24.50 19.99
N ALA A 298 9.39 -23.28 19.69
CA ALA A 298 8.18 -22.73 20.27
C ALA A 298 6.93 -23.53 19.83
N LEU A 299 6.84 -23.89 18.55
CA LEU A 299 5.78 -24.75 18.01
C LEU A 299 5.82 -26.15 18.66
N ALA A 300 6.99 -26.75 18.80
CA ALA A 300 7.11 -28.06 19.45
C ALA A 300 6.56 -28.05 20.88
N ARG A 301 6.84 -27.00 21.67
CA ARG A 301 6.29 -26.84 23.03
C ARG A 301 4.77 -26.68 23.02
N LEU A 302 4.22 -25.92 22.08
CA LEU A 302 2.77 -25.76 21.92
C LEU A 302 2.09 -27.09 21.55
N THR A 303 2.71 -27.89 20.68
CA THR A 303 2.20 -29.21 20.28
C THR A 303 2.10 -30.17 21.47
N TRP A 304 3.10 -30.21 22.36
CA TRP A 304 3.04 -31.04 23.58
C TRP A 304 1.79 -30.76 24.42
N ILE A 305 1.47 -29.47 24.63
CA ILE A 305 0.30 -29.05 25.40
C ILE A 305 -1.00 -29.38 24.65
N THR A 306 -1.10 -28.97 23.39
CA THR A 306 -2.34 -29.08 22.61
C THR A 306 -2.70 -30.54 22.29
N SER A 307 -1.72 -31.40 22.02
CA SER A 307 -1.92 -32.83 21.81
C SER A 307 -2.28 -33.56 23.10
N GLY A 308 -1.57 -33.28 24.21
CA GLY A 308 -1.88 -33.88 25.52
C GLY A 308 -3.29 -33.55 25.99
N TYR A 309 -3.70 -32.29 25.86
CA TYR A 309 -5.07 -31.84 26.11
C TYR A 309 -6.09 -32.54 25.20
N GLY A 310 -5.76 -32.74 23.92
CA GLY A 310 -6.62 -33.46 22.97
C GLY A 310 -6.88 -34.92 23.38
N TRP A 311 -5.83 -35.64 23.81
CA TRP A 311 -5.96 -37.04 24.20
C TRP A 311 -6.80 -37.25 25.46
N ILE A 312 -6.67 -36.39 26.48
CA ILE A 312 -7.52 -36.45 27.67
C ILE A 312 -9.00 -36.24 27.30
N SER A 313 -9.26 -35.40 26.30
CA SER A 313 -10.61 -35.12 25.82
C SER A 313 -11.33 -36.30 25.18
N LEU A 314 -10.61 -37.34 24.77
CA LEU A 314 -11.22 -38.56 24.21
C LEU A 314 -12.00 -39.34 25.27
N VAL A 315 -11.51 -39.35 26.52
CA VAL A 315 -12.03 -40.20 27.60
C VAL A 315 -12.87 -39.43 28.60
N LEU A 316 -12.57 -38.14 28.82
CA LEU A 316 -13.26 -37.31 29.80
C LEU A 316 -14.80 -37.29 29.65
N PRO A 317 -15.39 -37.12 28.45
CA PRO A 317 -16.85 -37.09 28.30
C PRO A 317 -17.50 -38.42 28.72
N VAL A 318 -16.82 -39.53 28.43
CA VAL A 318 -17.28 -40.87 28.82
C VAL A 318 -17.27 -41.01 30.33
N LEU A 319 -16.20 -40.60 31.01
CA LEU A 319 -16.10 -40.64 32.47
C LEU A 319 -17.18 -39.80 33.15
N VAL A 320 -17.48 -38.62 32.59
CA VAL A 320 -18.51 -37.70 33.10
C VAL A 320 -19.91 -38.30 32.95
N ALA A 321 -20.18 -39.03 31.87
CA ALA A 321 -21.47 -39.67 31.60
C ALA A 321 -21.61 -41.08 32.21
N LEU A 322 -20.51 -41.69 32.62
CA LEU A 322 -20.43 -43.08 33.10
C LEU A 322 -21.43 -43.39 34.23
N PRO A 323 -21.63 -42.54 35.26
CA PRO A 323 -22.59 -42.84 36.32
C PRO A 323 -24.03 -42.98 35.81
N GLY A 324 -24.43 -42.23 34.77
CA GLY A 324 -25.76 -42.35 34.18
C GLY A 324 -25.94 -43.65 33.39
N TYR A 325 -24.87 -44.11 32.73
CA TYR A 325 -24.85 -45.37 32.00
C TYR A 325 -24.91 -46.58 32.97
N LEU A 326 -24.08 -46.58 34.02
CA LEU A 326 -24.04 -47.67 35.01
C LEU A 326 -25.35 -47.83 35.79
N HIS A 327 -26.09 -46.74 36.01
CA HIS A 327 -27.42 -46.78 36.65
C HIS A 327 -28.58 -47.03 35.66
N GLY A 328 -28.30 -47.35 34.39
CA GLY A 328 -29.31 -47.68 33.38
C GLY A 328 -30.21 -46.51 32.94
N ARG A 329 -29.84 -45.27 33.24
CA ARG A 329 -30.58 -44.06 32.81
C ARG A 329 -30.12 -43.51 31.47
N LEU A 330 -28.90 -43.84 31.06
CA LEU A 330 -28.36 -43.59 29.73
C LEU A 330 -28.07 -44.94 29.07
N ASP A 331 -28.51 -45.10 27.83
CA ASP A 331 -28.10 -46.21 26.99
C ASP A 331 -26.81 -45.87 26.21
N LEU A 332 -26.28 -46.81 25.42
CA LEU A 332 -25.03 -46.60 24.69
C LEU A 332 -25.16 -45.44 23.69
N GLY A 333 -26.33 -45.24 23.10
CA GLY A 333 -26.58 -44.10 22.20
C GLY A 333 -26.60 -42.77 22.93
N GLY A 334 -27.24 -42.69 24.10
CA GLY A 334 -27.23 -41.50 24.95
C GLY A 334 -25.82 -41.09 25.35
N LEU A 335 -24.96 -42.07 25.67
CA LEU A 335 -23.54 -41.85 25.94
C LEU A 335 -22.84 -41.19 24.74
N MET A 336 -23.08 -41.69 23.52
CA MET A 336 -22.46 -41.13 22.30
C MET A 336 -22.94 -39.71 21.97
N VAL A 337 -24.23 -39.40 22.21
CA VAL A 337 -24.76 -38.03 22.06
C VAL A 337 -24.06 -37.06 23.02
N VAL A 338 -23.82 -37.49 24.27
CA VAL A 338 -23.07 -36.70 25.26
C VAL A 338 -21.62 -36.48 24.82
N VAL A 339 -20.94 -37.52 24.34
CA VAL A 339 -19.56 -37.43 23.84
C VAL A 339 -19.47 -36.41 22.69
N GLY A 340 -20.36 -36.52 21.69
CA GLY A 340 -20.40 -35.59 20.57
C GLY A 340 -20.69 -34.15 21.00
N ALA A 341 -21.67 -33.96 21.89
CA ALA A 341 -22.03 -32.63 22.39
C ALA A 341 -20.93 -32.00 23.25
N PHE A 342 -20.24 -32.78 24.09
CA PHE A 342 -19.10 -32.33 24.88
C PHE A 342 -17.97 -31.82 23.97
N ASN A 343 -17.59 -32.63 22.98
CA ASN A 343 -16.53 -32.26 22.02
C ASN A 343 -16.91 -30.98 21.25
N GLN A 344 -18.19 -30.81 20.90
CA GLN A 344 -18.63 -29.60 20.19
C GLN A 344 -18.59 -28.35 21.07
N VAL A 345 -19.00 -28.43 22.34
CA VAL A 345 -18.87 -27.32 23.30
C VAL A 345 -17.40 -26.94 23.49
N GLN A 346 -16.55 -27.95 23.66
CA GLN A 346 -15.11 -27.75 23.81
C GLN A 346 -14.50 -27.06 22.58
N GLN A 347 -14.80 -27.55 21.37
CA GLN A 347 -14.29 -26.97 20.12
C GLN A 347 -14.76 -25.52 19.93
N SER A 348 -16.02 -25.24 20.25
CA SER A 348 -16.60 -23.90 20.10
C SER A 348 -15.95 -22.88 21.03
N LEU A 349 -15.60 -23.27 22.25
CA LEU A 349 -14.86 -22.43 23.20
C LEU A 349 -13.39 -22.26 22.81
N ARG A 350 -12.76 -23.33 22.32
CA ARG A 350 -11.36 -23.32 21.89
C ARG A 350 -11.11 -22.35 20.73
N TRP A 351 -12.13 -22.08 19.92
CA TRP A 351 -12.05 -21.14 18.80
C TRP A 351 -11.38 -19.81 19.18
N PHE A 352 -11.69 -19.23 20.35
CA PHE A 352 -11.09 -17.95 20.77
C PHE A 352 -9.58 -18.06 20.98
N VAL A 353 -9.13 -19.17 21.58
CA VAL A 353 -7.71 -19.42 21.83
C VAL A 353 -6.97 -19.75 20.54
N ASP A 354 -7.56 -20.59 19.70
CA ASP A 354 -6.96 -20.97 18.41
C ASP A 354 -6.81 -19.75 17.47
N ASN A 355 -7.66 -18.72 17.64
CA ASN A 355 -7.63 -17.50 16.83
C ASN A 355 -6.97 -16.30 17.53
N PHE A 356 -6.41 -16.44 18.74
CA PHE A 356 -5.87 -15.31 19.49
C PHE A 356 -4.77 -14.54 18.73
N ALA A 357 -3.81 -15.27 18.13
CA ALA A 357 -2.77 -14.66 17.29
C ALA A 357 -3.37 -13.91 16.10
N LYS A 358 -4.34 -14.52 15.42
CA LYS A 358 -5.05 -13.91 14.28
C LYS A 358 -5.83 -12.66 14.68
N ILE A 359 -6.39 -12.62 15.89
CA ILE A 359 -7.06 -11.43 16.45
C ILE A 359 -6.04 -10.30 16.69
N ALA A 360 -4.85 -10.63 17.20
CA ALA A 360 -3.77 -9.66 17.37
C ALA A 360 -3.29 -9.10 16.02
N ASP A 361 -3.03 -9.98 15.05
CA ASP A 361 -2.65 -9.59 13.68
C ASP A 361 -3.72 -8.71 13.02
N TRP A 362 -5.00 -9.09 13.17
CA TRP A 362 -6.14 -8.34 12.69
C TRP A 362 -6.23 -6.95 13.33
N ARG A 363 -6.02 -6.84 14.65
CA ARG A 363 -6.02 -5.55 15.36
C ARG A 363 -4.90 -4.64 14.85
N ALA A 364 -3.71 -5.20 14.64
CA ALA A 364 -2.58 -4.45 14.12
C ALA A 364 -2.82 -3.99 12.67
N ALA A 365 -3.37 -4.85 11.81
CA ALA A 365 -3.75 -4.49 10.45
C ALA A 365 -4.85 -3.41 10.40
N LEU A 366 -5.88 -3.54 11.25
CA LEU A 366 -6.94 -2.54 11.41
C LEU A 366 -6.36 -1.17 11.74
N HIS A 367 -5.50 -1.11 12.76
CA HIS A 367 -4.88 0.12 13.21
C HIS A 367 -4.04 0.77 12.09
N ARG A 368 -3.18 0.00 11.40
CA ARG A 368 -2.32 0.51 10.31
C ARG A 368 -3.13 1.03 9.13
N VAL A 369 -4.24 0.38 8.78
CA VAL A 369 -5.13 0.85 7.72
C VAL A 369 -5.88 2.12 8.13
N VAL A 370 -6.36 2.21 9.37
CA VAL A 370 -7.09 3.39 9.86
C VAL A 370 -6.17 4.60 9.98
N VAL A 371 -4.97 4.44 10.55
CA VAL A 371 -3.96 5.51 10.64
C VAL A 371 -3.60 6.00 9.23
N PHE A 372 -3.31 5.09 8.30
CA PHE A 372 -3.03 5.47 6.91
C PHE A 372 -4.22 6.19 6.25
N ARG A 373 -5.44 5.67 6.43
CA ARG A 373 -6.66 6.31 5.92
C ARG A 373 -6.80 7.73 6.46
N ASN A 374 -6.62 7.91 7.77
CA ASN A 374 -6.77 9.21 8.42
C ASN A 374 -5.70 10.18 7.90
N ALA A 375 -4.43 9.77 7.84
CA ALA A 375 -3.36 10.57 7.28
C ALA A 375 -3.65 11.00 5.82
N VAL A 376 -4.16 10.10 4.97
CA VAL A 376 -4.57 10.43 3.59
C VAL A 376 -5.74 11.42 3.54
N MET A 377 -6.65 11.37 4.51
CA MET A 377 -7.83 12.22 4.55
C MET A 377 -7.53 13.62 5.10
N THR A 378 -6.63 13.71 6.08
CA THR A 378 -6.28 14.96 6.76
C THR A 378 -5.08 15.68 6.15
N VAL A 379 -4.35 15.08 5.19
CA VAL A 379 -3.20 15.73 4.51
C VAL A 379 -3.54 17.05 3.79
N ASP A 380 -4.82 17.29 3.54
CA ASP A 380 -5.32 18.54 2.94
C ASP A 380 -5.84 19.54 3.98
N GLU A 381 -5.99 19.11 5.23
CA GLU A 381 -6.47 19.91 6.35
C GLU A 381 -5.27 20.66 6.96
N PHE A 382 -5.41 21.96 7.14
CA PHE A 382 -4.41 22.85 7.74
C PHE A 382 -5.00 23.42 9.02
N GLU A 383 -4.16 23.66 10.03
CA GLU A 383 -4.62 24.22 11.30
C GLU A 383 -4.90 25.72 11.17
N GLU A 384 -5.75 26.25 12.06
CA GLU A 384 -6.01 27.69 12.12
C GLU A 384 -4.71 28.44 12.47
N GLY A 385 -4.17 29.16 11.49
CA GLY A 385 -2.92 29.93 11.64
C GLY A 385 -1.82 29.54 10.65
N ASP A 386 -1.96 28.42 9.94
CA ASP A 386 -0.98 28.00 8.93
C ASP A 386 -0.90 28.99 7.76
N GLU A 387 0.30 29.50 7.48
CA GLU A 387 0.57 30.25 6.26
C GLU A 387 0.43 29.31 5.05
N ARG A 388 -0.56 29.59 4.18
CA ARG A 388 -0.77 28.86 2.91
C ARG A 388 -0.62 29.75 1.68
N ILE A 389 0.05 29.21 0.66
CA ILE A 389 0.05 29.73 -0.70
C ILE A 389 -1.33 29.48 -1.33
N GLN A 390 -2.01 30.55 -1.69
CA GLN A 390 -3.31 30.46 -2.35
C GLN A 390 -3.12 30.28 -3.87
N LEU A 391 -3.61 29.16 -4.39
CA LEU A 391 -3.64 28.91 -5.84
C LEU A 391 -5.02 29.29 -6.37
N LEU A 392 -5.08 30.35 -7.16
CA LEU A 392 -6.33 30.84 -7.75
C LEU A 392 -6.26 30.79 -9.28
N PRO A 393 -7.37 30.59 -10.00
CA PRO A 393 -7.37 30.82 -11.44
C PRO A 393 -7.15 32.31 -11.73
N HIS A 394 -6.33 32.62 -12.73
CA HIS A 394 -6.19 33.98 -13.24
C HIS A 394 -7.38 34.33 -14.15
N PRO A 395 -8.08 35.46 -13.96
CA PRO A 395 -9.24 35.83 -14.77
C PRO A 395 -8.96 35.88 -16.29
N GLU A 396 -7.80 36.40 -16.66
CA GLU A 396 -7.34 36.51 -18.05
C GLU A 396 -6.50 35.29 -18.52
N GLY A 397 -6.31 34.28 -17.67
CA GLY A 397 -5.52 33.09 -18.01
C GLY A 397 -4.00 33.28 -18.05
N HIS A 398 -3.47 34.24 -17.29
CA HIS A 398 -2.03 34.54 -17.17
C HIS A 398 -1.44 33.86 -15.93
N LEU A 399 -0.12 33.87 -15.78
CA LEU A 399 0.54 33.44 -14.54
C LEU A 399 1.00 34.67 -13.75
N SER A 400 0.56 34.80 -12.50
CA SER A 400 1.07 35.84 -11.58
C SER A 400 1.47 35.25 -10.23
N PHE A 401 2.54 35.82 -9.69
CA PHE A 401 2.96 35.67 -8.30
C PHE A 401 2.71 37.01 -7.62
N GLU A 402 1.92 37.01 -6.56
CA GLU A 402 1.50 38.20 -5.80
C GLU A 402 1.99 38.04 -4.35
N GLY A 403 3.14 38.65 -4.04
CA GLY A 403 3.76 38.58 -2.72
C GLY A 403 4.00 37.16 -2.22
N THR A 404 4.39 36.25 -3.12
CA THR A 404 4.47 34.82 -2.79
C THR A 404 5.71 34.53 -1.95
N LYS A 405 5.52 34.04 -0.73
CA LYS A 405 6.56 33.50 0.14
C LYS A 405 6.46 31.98 0.13
N VAL A 406 7.60 31.29 0.04
CA VAL A 406 7.65 29.82 0.06
C VAL A 406 8.50 29.36 1.23
N SER A 407 7.91 28.55 2.09
CA SER A 407 8.56 28.01 3.30
C SER A 407 8.73 26.49 3.19
N LEU A 408 9.68 25.95 3.95
CA LEU A 408 9.79 24.52 4.22
C LEU A 408 8.71 24.08 5.24
N ILE A 409 8.54 22.76 5.41
CA ILE A 409 7.54 22.19 6.33
C ILE A 409 7.87 22.54 7.80
N ASP A 410 9.15 22.69 8.12
CA ASP A 410 9.65 23.13 9.43
C ASP A 410 9.50 24.65 9.66
N GLY A 411 9.00 25.40 8.67
CA GLY A 411 8.79 26.85 8.73
C GLY A 411 9.92 27.69 8.13
N ASP A 412 11.05 27.09 7.74
CA ASP A 412 12.20 27.85 7.20
C ASP A 412 11.87 28.49 5.85
N VAL A 413 12.15 29.79 5.71
CA VAL A 413 11.81 30.53 4.50
C VAL A 413 12.83 30.28 3.38
N VAL A 414 12.38 29.63 2.30
CA VAL A 414 13.20 29.38 1.10
C VAL A 414 13.16 30.59 0.15
N ILE A 415 11.96 31.11 -0.08
CA ILE A 415 11.69 32.26 -0.93
C ILE A 415 10.95 33.30 -0.09
N ALA A 416 11.59 34.43 0.13
CA ALA A 416 11.06 35.51 0.97
C ALA A 416 10.00 36.33 0.23
N ASP A 417 10.21 36.57 -1.07
CA ASP A 417 9.25 37.27 -1.94
C ASP A 417 9.47 36.86 -3.41
N ALA A 418 8.39 36.39 -4.01
CA ALA A 418 8.23 36.19 -5.44
C ALA A 418 7.06 37.02 -5.94
N THR A 419 7.37 38.09 -6.68
CA THR A 419 6.38 38.93 -7.35
C THR A 419 6.73 39.07 -8.83
N ALA A 420 5.90 38.49 -9.70
CA ALA A 420 6.11 38.52 -11.15
C ALA A 420 4.81 38.22 -11.91
N HIS A 421 4.64 38.84 -13.08
CA HIS A 421 3.53 38.57 -14.00
C HIS A 421 4.09 38.05 -15.31
N ILE A 422 3.58 36.92 -15.81
CA ILE A 422 3.95 36.31 -17.08
C ILE A 422 2.71 36.32 -17.98
N LEU A 423 2.83 37.00 -19.13
CA LEU A 423 1.73 37.15 -20.09
C LEU A 423 1.63 35.96 -21.05
N PRO A 424 0.47 35.69 -21.66
CA PRO A 424 0.31 34.61 -22.64
C PRO A 424 1.24 34.82 -23.84
N GLY A 425 1.82 33.72 -24.32
CA GLY A 425 2.82 33.71 -25.38
C GLY A 425 4.22 34.12 -24.92
N GLU A 426 4.41 34.56 -23.68
CA GLU A 426 5.75 34.83 -23.16
C GLU A 426 6.52 33.55 -22.86
N ARG A 427 7.84 33.62 -23.06
CA ARG A 427 8.80 32.58 -22.68
C ARG A 427 9.76 33.19 -21.68
N VAL A 428 9.68 32.73 -20.44
CA VAL A 428 10.41 33.29 -19.31
C VAL A 428 11.31 32.23 -18.71
N LEU A 429 12.58 32.58 -18.52
CA LEU A 429 13.57 31.72 -17.87
C LEU A 429 13.78 32.16 -16.41
N ILE A 430 13.69 31.25 -15.46
CA ILE A 430 14.11 31.44 -14.07
C ILE A 430 15.51 30.86 -13.89
N THR A 431 16.45 31.70 -13.48
CA THR A 431 17.85 31.33 -13.20
C THR A 431 18.22 31.60 -11.75
N GLY A 432 19.14 30.83 -11.19
CA GLY A 432 19.67 31.03 -9.84
C GLY A 432 20.68 29.94 -9.48
N GLU A 433 21.50 30.18 -8.46
CA GLU A 433 22.49 29.21 -7.96
C GLU A 433 21.83 27.92 -7.43
N SER A 434 22.62 26.87 -7.22
CA SER A 434 22.08 25.64 -6.62
C SER A 434 21.57 25.92 -5.21
N GLY A 435 20.42 25.34 -4.82
CA GLY A 435 19.84 25.54 -3.49
C GLY A 435 18.99 26.80 -3.30
N THR A 436 18.86 27.69 -4.29
CA THR A 436 18.06 28.93 -4.17
C THR A 436 16.54 28.75 -4.24
N GLY A 437 16.01 27.54 -4.00
CA GLY A 437 14.56 27.27 -3.98
C GLY A 437 13.85 27.13 -5.33
N LYS A 438 14.56 27.04 -6.46
CA LYS A 438 13.96 26.95 -7.81
C LYS A 438 12.94 25.81 -7.94
N SER A 439 13.34 24.60 -7.57
CA SER A 439 12.46 23.41 -7.63
C SER A 439 11.32 23.51 -6.63
N THR A 440 11.51 24.17 -5.48
CA THR A 440 10.42 24.43 -4.51
C THR A 440 9.39 25.39 -5.08
N LEU A 441 9.82 26.46 -5.77
CA LEU A 441 8.91 27.36 -6.49
C LEU A 441 8.12 26.62 -7.57
N PHE A 442 8.78 25.73 -8.32
CA PHE A 442 8.10 24.90 -9.31
C PHE A 442 7.01 24.00 -8.70
N ARG A 443 7.32 23.40 -7.54
CA ARG A 443 6.35 22.59 -6.79
C ARG A 443 5.19 23.44 -6.26
N ALA A 444 5.45 24.69 -5.86
CA ALA A 444 4.39 25.62 -5.45
C ALA A 444 3.45 25.95 -6.62
N VAL A 445 4.00 26.29 -7.80
CA VAL A 445 3.22 26.59 -9.01
C VAL A 445 2.41 25.38 -9.49
N SER A 446 2.95 24.17 -9.40
CA SER A 446 2.23 22.93 -9.75
C SER A 446 1.19 22.51 -8.69
N GLY A 447 1.15 23.18 -7.54
CA GLY A 447 0.28 22.89 -6.40
C GLY A 447 0.64 21.65 -5.61
N LEU A 448 1.89 21.21 -5.73
CA LEU A 448 2.47 20.16 -4.90
C LEU A 448 3.01 20.69 -3.56
N TRP A 449 3.29 22.00 -3.48
CA TRP A 449 3.87 22.65 -2.30
C TRP A 449 3.00 23.82 -1.80
N PRO A 450 2.11 23.58 -0.80
CA PRO A 450 1.21 24.61 -0.28
C PRO A 450 1.81 25.53 0.80
N TRP A 451 2.95 25.18 1.41
CA TRP A 451 3.51 25.90 2.57
C TRP A 451 4.16 27.23 2.19
N GLY A 452 3.77 28.30 2.88
CA GLY A 452 4.20 29.68 2.63
C GLY A 452 3.01 30.64 2.54
N SER A 453 3.15 31.84 2.00
CA SER A 453 2.03 32.81 1.95
C SER A 453 1.96 33.55 0.62
N GLY A 454 0.92 34.35 0.44
CA GLY A 454 0.64 35.07 -0.81
C GLY A 454 -0.21 34.28 -1.80
N ILE A 455 -0.32 34.81 -3.02
CA ILE A 455 -1.21 34.28 -4.05
C ILE A 455 -0.41 33.93 -5.32
N ILE A 456 -0.62 32.73 -5.85
CA ILE A 456 -0.19 32.36 -7.20
C ILE A 456 -1.45 32.20 -8.05
N ARG A 457 -1.61 33.07 -9.05
CA ARG A 457 -2.69 32.92 -10.02
C ARG A 457 -2.21 32.10 -11.21
N LEU A 458 -2.90 31.00 -11.48
CA LEU A 458 -2.54 30.04 -12.50
C LEU A 458 -3.39 30.20 -13.76
N PRO A 459 -2.83 29.89 -14.95
CA PRO A 459 -3.62 29.67 -16.15
C PRO A 459 -4.53 28.43 -16.01
N PRO A 460 -5.51 28.22 -16.92
CA PRO A 460 -6.39 27.06 -16.89
C PRO A 460 -5.59 25.74 -16.83
N ARG A 461 -5.89 24.89 -15.82
CA ARG A 461 -5.18 23.61 -15.59
C ARG A 461 -5.26 22.66 -16.77
N GLU A 462 -6.38 22.66 -17.49
CA GLU A 462 -6.60 21.78 -18.65
C GLU A 462 -5.70 22.10 -19.84
N GLU A 463 -5.17 23.33 -19.91
CA GLU A 463 -4.31 23.82 -20.98
C GLU A 463 -2.83 23.87 -20.57
N THR A 464 -2.51 23.31 -19.40
CA THR A 464 -1.20 23.42 -18.76
C THR A 464 -0.50 22.07 -18.65
N MET A 465 0.79 22.03 -18.98
CA MET A 465 1.64 20.86 -18.78
C MET A 465 2.91 21.17 -17.99
N PHE A 466 3.31 20.22 -17.15
CA PHE A 466 4.53 20.28 -16.34
C PHE A 466 5.49 19.17 -16.78
N LEU A 467 6.74 19.53 -17.09
CA LEU A 467 7.81 18.61 -17.44
C LEU A 467 8.89 18.68 -16.34
N PRO A 468 9.00 17.66 -15.48
CA PRO A 468 10.04 17.58 -14.47
C PRO A 468 11.40 17.20 -15.08
N GLN A 469 12.47 17.35 -14.29
CA GLN A 469 13.85 17.04 -14.69
C GLN A 469 14.00 15.57 -15.13
N LYS A 470 13.41 14.64 -14.36
CA LYS A 470 13.30 13.22 -14.71
C LYS A 470 11.86 12.91 -15.12
N PRO A 471 11.59 12.71 -16.42
CA PRO A 471 10.25 12.39 -16.89
C PRO A 471 9.74 11.07 -16.32
N TYR A 472 8.47 11.03 -15.94
CA TYR A 472 7.81 9.77 -15.57
C TYR A 472 7.49 8.95 -16.83
N MET A 473 7.82 7.65 -16.78
CA MET A 473 7.44 6.65 -17.78
C MET A 473 6.44 5.68 -17.16
N PRO A 474 5.15 5.73 -17.57
CA PRO A 474 4.15 4.81 -17.05
C PRO A 474 4.42 3.38 -17.54
N LEU A 475 3.95 2.40 -16.77
CA LEU A 475 3.90 1.01 -17.22
C LEU A 475 2.93 0.89 -18.41
N GLY A 476 3.30 0.12 -19.43
CA GLY A 476 2.48 -0.07 -20.61
C GLY A 476 3.26 -0.05 -21.92
N THR A 477 2.57 0.25 -23.01
CA THR A 477 3.22 0.42 -24.31
C THR A 477 3.92 1.77 -24.43
N LEU A 478 4.86 1.91 -25.38
CA LEU A 478 5.47 3.20 -25.66
C LEU A 478 4.43 4.25 -26.10
N ALA A 479 3.40 3.84 -26.85
CA ALA A 479 2.28 4.69 -27.23
C ALA A 479 1.52 5.20 -26.00
N GLU A 480 1.27 4.35 -25.00
CA GLU A 480 0.67 4.75 -23.72
C GLU A 480 1.56 5.74 -22.96
N ALA A 481 2.89 5.54 -23.00
CA ALA A 481 3.85 6.46 -22.42
C ALA A 481 3.90 7.83 -23.13
N LEU A 482 3.75 7.90 -24.45
CA LEU A 482 3.71 9.15 -25.21
C LEU A 482 2.43 9.97 -24.97
N ARG A 483 1.32 9.29 -24.67
CA ARG A 483 0.04 9.96 -24.45
C ARG A 483 -0.28 10.32 -23.02
N TYR A 484 0.55 9.91 -22.08
CA TYR A 484 0.38 10.27 -20.69
C TYR A 484 0.42 11.79 -20.49
N PRO A 485 -0.53 12.40 -19.75
CA PRO A 485 -1.74 11.83 -19.13
C PRO A 485 -2.93 11.71 -20.12
N LYS A 486 -3.66 10.57 -20.06
CA LYS A 486 -4.56 9.97 -21.10
C LYS A 486 -5.47 10.88 -21.96
N LYS A 487 -5.56 10.50 -23.25
CA LYS A 487 -6.82 10.25 -24.04
C LYS A 487 -6.79 8.80 -24.60
N ALA A 488 -7.79 8.31 -25.36
CA ALA A 488 -7.87 6.95 -25.97
C ALA A 488 -7.28 6.89 -27.41
N LEU A 489 -6.87 5.71 -27.92
CA LEU A 489 -6.32 5.54 -29.30
C LEU A 489 -7.40 5.78 -30.33
N LEU A 490 -7.35 6.95 -30.96
CA LEU A 490 -8.10 7.25 -32.17
C LEU A 490 -7.32 6.74 -33.38
N LYS A 491 -8.03 6.24 -34.39
CA LYS A 491 -7.42 5.87 -35.68
C LYS A 491 -6.65 7.08 -36.25
N GLY A 492 -5.39 6.87 -36.61
CA GLY A 492 -4.50 7.90 -37.18
C GLY A 492 -3.51 8.53 -36.19
N GLU A 493 -3.64 8.29 -34.89
CA GLU A 493 -2.68 8.83 -33.89
C GLU A 493 -1.30 8.17 -33.94
N GLU A 494 -1.19 6.93 -34.43
CA GLU A 494 0.12 6.24 -34.51
C GLU A 494 1.11 6.96 -35.43
N GLU A 495 0.67 7.45 -36.59
CA GLU A 495 1.55 8.22 -37.48
C GLU A 495 1.93 9.57 -36.87
N ALA A 496 1.00 10.22 -36.15
CA ALA A 496 1.31 11.46 -35.42
C ALA A 496 2.34 11.23 -34.30
N MET A 497 2.26 10.10 -33.59
CA MET A 497 3.24 9.68 -32.58
C MET A 497 4.60 9.37 -33.22
N ALA A 498 4.61 8.64 -34.34
CA ALA A 498 5.82 8.37 -35.10
C ALA A 498 6.48 9.66 -35.59
N GLU A 499 5.70 10.61 -36.11
CA GLU A 499 6.23 11.90 -36.55
C GLU A 499 6.72 12.77 -35.39
N ALA A 500 6.01 12.78 -34.26
CA ALA A 500 6.48 13.47 -33.06
C ALA A 500 7.82 12.90 -32.57
N LEU A 501 7.99 11.58 -32.57
CA LEU A 501 9.25 10.91 -32.24
C LEU A 501 10.36 11.28 -33.23
N ARG A 502 10.09 11.25 -34.55
CA ARG A 502 11.05 11.70 -35.57
C ARG A 502 11.45 13.17 -35.35
N ARG A 503 10.49 14.05 -35.00
CA ARG A 503 10.70 15.48 -34.76
C ARG A 503 11.61 15.76 -33.56
N VAL A 504 11.59 14.89 -32.55
CA VAL A 504 12.50 14.96 -31.38
C VAL A 504 13.73 14.06 -31.53
N ASN A 505 14.04 13.60 -32.75
CA ASN A 505 15.21 12.79 -33.08
C ASN A 505 15.24 11.42 -32.36
N LEU A 506 14.07 10.76 -32.28
CA LEU A 506 13.87 9.41 -31.74
C LEU A 506 13.22 8.44 -32.79
N PRO A 507 13.65 8.43 -34.06
CA PRO A 507 13.00 7.62 -35.10
C PRO A 507 13.00 6.11 -34.82
N GLU A 508 14.00 5.60 -34.10
CA GLU A 508 14.16 4.19 -33.76
C GLU A 508 13.01 3.66 -32.88
N PHE A 509 12.40 4.54 -32.08
CA PHE A 509 11.29 4.19 -31.20
C PHE A 509 9.93 4.20 -31.91
N ALA A 510 9.85 4.76 -33.13
CA ALA A 510 8.60 4.85 -33.88
C ALA A 510 8.04 3.48 -34.28
N SER A 511 8.92 2.50 -34.54
CA SER A 511 8.51 1.11 -34.82
C SER A 511 8.14 0.31 -33.56
N MET A 512 8.41 0.86 -32.36
CA MET A 512 8.22 0.19 -31.07
C MET A 512 7.00 0.68 -30.30
N LEU A 513 6.13 1.50 -30.92
CA LEU A 513 4.96 2.13 -30.27
C LEU A 513 4.06 1.14 -29.52
N ASN A 514 3.89 -0.06 -30.06
CA ASN A 514 3.00 -1.10 -29.52
C ASN A 514 3.72 -2.12 -28.62
N GLN A 515 5.03 -2.00 -28.41
CA GLN A 515 5.79 -2.88 -27.53
C GLN A 515 5.60 -2.49 -26.07
N LYS A 516 5.67 -3.47 -25.15
CA LYS A 516 5.62 -3.26 -23.70
C LYS A 516 6.97 -3.61 -23.10
N GLU A 517 7.67 -2.60 -22.61
CA GLU A 517 9.02 -2.73 -22.08
C GLU A 517 9.19 -1.88 -20.81
N ARG A 518 10.30 -2.10 -20.07
CA ARG A 518 10.77 -1.19 -19.01
C ARG A 518 11.42 0.05 -19.62
N TRP A 519 10.61 0.93 -20.24
CA TRP A 519 11.07 2.14 -20.93
C TRP A 519 11.91 3.06 -20.04
N ASP A 520 11.66 3.05 -18.73
CA ASP A 520 12.43 3.77 -17.71
C ASP A 520 13.89 3.28 -17.58
N LYS A 521 14.15 2.02 -17.92
CA LYS A 521 15.49 1.39 -17.91
C LYS A 521 16.10 1.33 -19.31
N LEU A 522 15.29 1.11 -20.35
CA LEU A 522 15.76 0.98 -21.74
C LEU A 522 16.20 2.32 -22.34
N MET A 523 15.50 3.42 -22.03
CA MET A 523 15.82 4.74 -22.55
C MET A 523 16.79 5.48 -21.62
N SER A 524 17.83 6.09 -22.19
CA SER A 524 18.68 7.05 -21.46
C SER A 524 17.88 8.28 -20.99
N LEU A 525 18.34 8.98 -19.95
CA LEU A 525 17.66 10.17 -19.44
C LEU A 525 17.44 11.24 -20.53
N GLY A 526 18.41 11.44 -21.43
CA GLY A 526 18.26 12.36 -22.56
C GLY A 526 17.20 11.90 -23.58
N GLN A 527 17.07 10.61 -23.85
CA GLN A 527 15.96 10.07 -24.66
C GLN A 527 14.62 10.24 -23.95
N GLN A 528 14.56 10.00 -22.64
CA GLN A 528 13.35 10.21 -21.83
C GLN A 528 12.89 11.68 -21.86
N GLN A 529 13.82 12.63 -21.72
CA GLN A 529 13.54 14.06 -21.84
C GLN A 529 13.00 14.41 -23.22
N ARG A 530 13.63 13.92 -24.31
CA ARG A 530 13.13 14.14 -25.67
C ARG A 530 11.74 13.56 -25.90
N LEU A 531 11.45 12.37 -25.34
CA LEU A 531 10.12 11.79 -25.38
C LEU A 531 9.09 12.69 -24.68
N ALA A 532 9.43 13.32 -23.56
CA ALA A 532 8.55 14.28 -22.89
C ALA A 532 8.20 15.48 -23.79
N PHE A 533 9.12 15.96 -24.62
CA PHE A 533 8.83 16.98 -25.64
C PHE A 533 7.96 16.46 -26.79
N ALA A 534 8.09 15.19 -27.18
CA ALA A 534 7.15 14.59 -28.12
C ALA A 534 5.71 14.58 -27.54
N ARG A 535 5.55 14.41 -26.22
CA ARG A 535 4.23 14.56 -25.56
C ARG A 535 3.65 15.95 -25.78
N LEU A 536 4.47 17.01 -25.68
CA LEU A 536 4.02 18.39 -25.92
C LEU A 536 3.49 18.60 -27.35
N LEU A 537 4.12 17.98 -28.36
CA LEU A 537 3.66 18.06 -29.74
C LEU A 537 2.29 17.42 -29.94
N LEU A 538 2.01 16.32 -29.23
CA LEU A 538 0.75 15.61 -29.31
C LEU A 538 -0.38 16.34 -28.59
N HIS A 539 -0.09 16.91 -27.41
CA HIS A 539 -1.09 17.55 -26.56
C HIS A 539 -1.32 19.04 -26.88
N ARG A 540 -0.33 19.74 -27.46
CA ARG A 540 -0.36 21.17 -27.81
C ARG A 540 -0.92 22.09 -26.69
N PRO A 541 -0.35 22.04 -25.47
CA PRO A 541 -0.81 22.89 -24.37
C PRO A 541 -0.55 24.39 -24.64
N LYS A 542 -1.37 25.27 -24.04
CA LYS A 542 -1.14 26.72 -24.09
C LYS A 542 -0.10 27.19 -23.08
N TRP A 543 0.14 26.40 -22.03
CA TRP A 543 1.12 26.70 -20.99
C TRP A 543 2.02 25.49 -20.72
N VAL A 544 3.33 25.72 -20.67
CA VAL A 544 4.32 24.69 -20.37
C VAL A 544 5.27 25.18 -19.29
N PHE A 545 5.46 24.33 -18.28
CA PHE A 545 6.37 24.54 -17.17
C PHE A 545 7.49 23.51 -17.26
N LEU A 546 8.74 23.96 -17.42
CA LEU A 546 9.91 23.11 -17.57
C LEU A 546 10.79 23.22 -16.31
N ASP A 547 10.97 22.14 -15.57
CA ASP A 547 11.94 22.06 -14.47
C ASP A 547 13.16 21.28 -14.94
N GLU A 548 14.20 21.98 -15.41
CA GLU A 548 15.43 21.35 -15.92
C GLU A 548 15.22 20.25 -16.98
N ALA A 549 14.13 20.35 -17.75
CA ALA A 549 13.70 19.31 -18.69
C ALA A 549 14.67 19.06 -19.88
N THR A 550 15.75 19.84 -20.00
CA THR A 550 16.80 19.68 -21.02
C THR A 550 18.19 19.44 -20.43
N SER A 551 18.30 19.14 -19.13
CA SER A 551 19.57 19.02 -18.42
C SER A 551 20.49 17.90 -18.92
N ALA A 552 19.91 16.81 -19.44
CA ALA A 552 20.64 15.65 -19.95
C ALA A 552 20.81 15.67 -21.48
N LEU A 553 20.50 16.79 -22.13
CA LEU A 553 20.63 16.96 -23.58
C LEU A 553 21.95 17.66 -23.93
N ASP A 554 22.51 17.28 -25.07
CA ASP A 554 23.56 18.05 -25.75
C ASP A 554 22.97 19.32 -26.39
N ASP A 555 23.83 20.26 -26.77
CA ASP A 555 23.39 21.56 -27.30
C ASP A 555 22.53 21.42 -28.56
N LYS A 556 22.81 20.40 -29.40
CA LYS A 556 22.05 20.13 -30.63
C LYS A 556 20.64 19.65 -30.33
N ASN A 557 20.46 18.66 -29.46
CA ASN A 557 19.13 18.17 -29.13
C ASN A 557 18.37 19.18 -28.26
N GLN A 558 19.05 19.94 -27.40
CA GLN A 558 18.44 21.06 -26.67
C GLN A 558 17.86 22.09 -27.65
N ALA A 559 18.65 22.54 -28.64
CA ALA A 559 18.17 23.47 -29.65
C ALA A 559 16.99 22.89 -30.47
N LEU A 560 17.04 21.58 -30.78
CA LEU A 560 15.97 20.89 -31.51
C LEU A 560 14.63 20.87 -30.76
N VAL A 561 14.65 20.56 -29.46
CA VAL A 561 13.41 20.52 -28.66
C VAL A 561 12.93 21.93 -28.30
N MET A 562 13.84 22.89 -28.10
CA MET A 562 13.46 24.28 -27.84
C MET A 562 12.91 24.98 -29.11
N SER A 563 13.32 24.56 -30.31
CA SER A 563 12.74 25.10 -31.55
C SER A 563 11.26 24.74 -31.74
N LEU A 564 10.75 23.72 -31.03
CA LEU A 564 9.31 23.38 -31.03
C LEU A 564 8.45 24.58 -30.64
N PHE A 565 8.88 25.35 -29.64
CA PHE A 565 8.18 26.56 -29.23
C PHE A 565 8.27 27.67 -30.27
N GLN A 566 9.25 27.68 -31.17
CA GLN A 566 9.36 28.66 -32.24
C GLN A 566 8.59 28.28 -33.50
N GLU A 567 8.23 27.00 -33.66
CA GLU A 567 7.62 26.46 -34.87
C GLU A 567 6.21 25.92 -34.60
N GLU A 568 6.10 24.69 -34.12
CA GLU A 568 4.82 23.98 -33.94
C GLU A 568 4.00 24.51 -32.76
N LEU A 569 4.66 25.05 -31.74
CA LEU A 569 4.08 25.53 -30.47
C LEU A 569 4.27 27.05 -30.29
N LYS A 570 4.21 27.83 -31.38
CA LYS A 570 4.44 29.30 -31.38
C LYS A 570 3.64 30.07 -30.34
N GLY A 571 2.37 29.69 -30.14
CA GLY A 571 1.45 30.36 -29.20
C GLY A 571 1.55 29.87 -27.76
N THR A 572 2.40 28.89 -27.46
CA THR A 572 2.56 28.33 -26.12
C THR A 572 3.42 29.25 -25.24
N SER A 573 2.90 29.58 -24.07
CA SER A 573 3.63 30.27 -23.01
C SER A 573 4.53 29.29 -22.27
N VAL A 574 5.75 29.69 -21.97
CA VAL A 574 6.75 28.80 -21.35
C VAL A 574 7.37 29.45 -20.11
N LEU A 575 7.32 28.74 -18.98
CA LEU A 575 8.15 29.04 -17.82
C LEU A 575 9.18 27.94 -17.64
N SER A 576 10.46 28.29 -17.81
CA SER A 576 11.56 27.32 -17.69
C SER A 576 12.41 27.63 -16.47
N ILE A 577 12.85 26.59 -15.77
CA ILE A 577 13.88 26.64 -14.74
C ILE A 577 15.11 25.95 -15.30
N ALA A 578 16.26 26.64 -15.28
CA ALA A 578 17.50 26.02 -15.71
C ALA A 578 18.73 26.64 -15.04
N HIS A 579 19.80 25.84 -15.00
CA HIS A 579 21.13 26.27 -14.56
C HIS A 579 22.01 26.81 -15.71
N ARG A 580 21.71 26.44 -16.97
CA ARG A 580 22.58 26.76 -18.11
C ARG A 580 22.22 28.10 -18.76
N ALA A 581 23.22 28.98 -18.90
CA ALA A 581 23.06 30.29 -19.53
C ALA A 581 22.65 30.23 -21.02
N GLY A 582 22.95 29.12 -21.71
CA GLY A 582 22.64 28.92 -23.13
C GLY A 582 21.15 28.90 -23.47
N LEU A 583 20.27 28.67 -22.50
CA LEU A 583 18.81 28.68 -22.73
C LEU A 583 18.23 30.09 -22.91
N MET A 584 18.97 31.14 -22.56
CA MET A 584 18.52 32.53 -22.66
C MET A 584 18.09 32.91 -24.09
N GLU A 585 18.72 32.34 -25.12
CA GLU A 585 18.43 32.68 -26.51
C GLU A 585 17.04 32.23 -27.00
N PHE A 586 16.42 31.26 -26.30
CA PHE A 586 15.09 30.73 -26.64
C PHE A 586 13.96 31.42 -25.84
N HIS A 587 14.30 32.34 -24.94
CA HIS A 587 13.36 33.00 -24.04
C HIS A 587 13.33 34.51 -24.30
N HIS A 588 12.16 35.14 -24.10
CA HIS A 588 11.99 36.59 -24.30
C HIS A 588 12.63 37.39 -23.16
N ARG A 589 12.65 36.84 -21.94
CA ARG A 589 13.26 37.47 -20.76
C ARG A 589 13.61 36.45 -19.68
N ALA A 590 14.38 36.89 -18.68
CA ALA A 590 14.73 36.08 -17.53
C ALA A 590 14.46 36.77 -16.19
N LEU A 591 14.08 35.96 -15.21
CA LEU A 591 13.97 36.28 -13.80
C LEU A 591 15.12 35.58 -13.06
N HIS A 592 15.69 36.26 -12.08
CA HIS A 592 16.80 35.76 -11.30
C HIS A 592 16.40 35.62 -9.84
N LEU A 593 16.62 34.43 -9.28
CA LEU A 593 16.51 34.18 -7.86
C LEU A 593 17.85 34.56 -7.22
N THR A 594 17.84 35.58 -6.38
CA THR A 594 19.04 36.08 -5.67
C THR A 594 18.89 35.79 -4.19
N GLN A 595 19.88 35.12 -3.61
CA GLN A 595 19.90 34.79 -2.20
C GLN A 595 20.12 36.07 -1.37
N THR A 596 19.32 36.24 -0.31
CA THR A 596 19.46 37.34 0.66
C THR A 596 19.45 36.77 2.08
N SER A 597 19.77 37.59 3.09
CA SER A 597 19.83 37.17 4.50
C SER A 597 18.47 36.72 5.06
N SER A 598 17.36 37.14 4.45
CA SER A 598 15.98 36.79 4.85
C SER A 598 15.34 35.70 3.98
N GLY A 599 16.11 35.07 3.07
CA GLY A 599 15.61 34.11 2.08
C GLY A 599 15.87 34.57 0.64
N THR A 600 15.44 33.80 -0.36
CA THR A 600 15.69 34.13 -1.77
C THR A 600 14.61 35.09 -2.31
N ILE A 601 14.99 36.09 -3.12
CA ILE A 601 14.05 37.04 -3.75
C ILE A 601 14.08 36.88 -5.27
N LEU A 602 12.90 36.85 -5.90
CA LEU A 602 12.76 36.81 -7.36
C LEU A 602 12.86 38.22 -7.95
N ARG A 603 13.92 38.50 -8.71
CA ARG A 603 14.15 39.82 -9.35
C ARG A 603 14.19 39.72 -10.86
N ARG A 604 13.74 40.76 -11.56
CA ARG A 604 13.91 40.85 -13.02
C ARG A 604 15.38 41.06 -13.36
N ARG A 605 15.94 40.24 -14.25
CA ARG A 605 17.30 40.46 -14.76
C ARG A 605 17.27 41.60 -15.78
N ARG A 606 18.07 42.66 -15.59
CA ARG A 606 18.35 43.66 -16.65
C ARG A 606 19.19 42.97 -17.74
N SER A 607 18.62 42.69 -18.91
CA SER A 607 19.36 42.09 -20.03
C SER A 607 20.10 43.17 -20.83
N LYS A 608 21.39 42.99 -21.10
CA LYS A 608 22.04 43.59 -22.28
C LYS A 608 21.59 42.81 -23.54
N PRO A 609 21.31 43.46 -24.68
CA PRO A 609 20.84 42.77 -25.87
C PRO A 609 21.89 41.78 -26.38
N VAL A 610 21.51 40.51 -26.52
CA VAL A 610 22.35 39.45 -27.08
C VAL A 610 22.39 39.63 -28.60
N SER A 611 23.59 39.70 -29.19
CA SER A 611 23.73 39.90 -30.63
C SER A 611 23.28 38.66 -31.41
N SER A 612 22.42 38.88 -32.40
CA SER A 612 21.72 37.88 -33.21
C SER A 612 22.60 37.09 -34.19
N ASN A 613 23.91 37.02 -33.98
CA ASN A 613 24.85 36.58 -35.03
C ASN A 613 25.05 35.06 -35.13
N ILE A 614 24.77 34.29 -34.08
CA ILE A 614 24.96 32.82 -34.10
C ILE A 614 23.70 32.13 -34.66
N TRP A 615 22.51 32.58 -34.30
CA TRP A 615 21.22 32.05 -34.77
C TRP A 615 21.01 32.21 -36.29
N ARG A 616 21.41 33.36 -36.86
CA ARG A 616 21.40 33.57 -38.33
C ARG A 616 22.33 32.61 -39.07
N LYS A 617 23.45 32.20 -38.46
CA LYS A 617 24.36 31.20 -39.04
C LYS A 617 23.75 29.79 -39.00
N PHE A 618 23.02 29.44 -37.94
CA PHE A 618 22.39 28.13 -37.81
C PHE A 618 21.18 27.96 -38.74
N LEU A 619 20.30 28.97 -38.85
CA LEU A 619 19.16 29.00 -39.79
C LEU A 619 19.61 28.85 -41.26
N LYS A 620 20.70 29.53 -41.65
CA LYS A 620 21.30 29.36 -42.99
C LYS A 620 21.77 27.93 -43.23
N LYS A 621 22.35 27.28 -42.21
CA LYS A 621 22.82 25.89 -42.30
C LYS A 621 21.66 24.89 -42.35
N TRP A 622 20.57 25.15 -41.62
CA TRP A 622 19.40 24.26 -41.57
C TRP A 622 18.53 24.33 -42.85
N HIS A 623 18.28 25.53 -43.38
CA HIS A 623 17.60 25.68 -44.68
C HIS A 623 18.40 25.03 -45.82
N PHE A 624 19.73 25.08 -45.77
CA PHE A 624 20.60 24.40 -46.75
C PHE A 624 20.43 22.87 -46.70
N PHE A 625 20.36 22.27 -45.50
CA PHE A 625 20.11 20.83 -45.35
C PHE A 625 18.70 20.40 -45.77
N ARG A 626 17.69 21.25 -45.56
CA ARG A 626 16.31 20.97 -45.99
C ARG A 626 16.19 21.00 -47.52
N ALA A 627 16.83 21.97 -48.18
CA ALA A 627 16.87 22.08 -49.64
C ALA A 627 17.62 20.90 -50.30
N ALA A 628 18.75 20.48 -49.74
CA ALA A 628 19.53 19.33 -50.22
C ALA A 628 18.76 18.00 -50.12
N LYS A 629 17.91 17.84 -49.11
CA LYS A 629 17.10 16.62 -48.90
C LYS A 629 15.86 16.56 -49.81
N THR A 630 15.34 17.70 -50.26
CA THR A 630 14.31 17.77 -51.31
C THR A 630 14.86 17.54 -52.71
N ALA A 631 16.10 17.96 -53.00
CA ALA A 631 16.74 17.71 -54.29
C ALA A 631 17.14 16.23 -54.50
N ALA A 632 17.49 15.51 -53.42
CA ALA A 632 17.81 14.07 -53.48
C ALA A 632 16.58 13.14 -53.57
N LYS A 633 15.35 13.68 -53.61
CA LYS A 633 14.10 12.92 -53.83
C LYS A 633 13.54 13.10 -55.24
N SER A 634 14.18 13.90 -56.10
CA SER A 634 13.76 14.16 -57.48
C SER A 634 14.75 13.66 -58.54
N THR A 635 15.63 12.74 -58.17
CA THR A 635 16.53 11.95 -59.03
C THR A 635 16.54 10.54 -58.47
#